data_AF-I3MLX6-F1
#
_entry.id   AF-I3MLX6-F1
#
_cell.length_a   1.000
_cell.length_b   1.000
_cell.length_c   1.000
_cell.angle_alpha   90.00
_cell.angle_beta   90.00
_cell.angle_gamma   90.00
#
_symmetry.space_group_name_H-M   'P 1'
#
loop_
_entity.id
_entity.type
_entity.pdbx_description
1 polymer ?
#
loop_
_entity_poly.entity_id
_entity_poly.type
_entity_poly.pdbx_seq_one_letter_code
_entity_poly.pdbx_strand_id
1 'polypeptide(L)'
;MGNSRSRAEQRCHSQFLPGEQAEVDALLDTLSLDTGSSEASPRSFSLQALKNRIGEALPPEMVSRLYDGMQRVQPPGRAQRPSKGVSQEQFTVSLSHLLKGSSEERSLMILKMISANEGPVKARELQKFTEDLVGSVEHVLAHRQELKGWTGKKAPGTPTRVQALAAHLLSEMKLPDGSRPLGPHWLDHACDRATVEDWVFRVPHVATFLRVVIHQGDERCFLFSVSPSMAVYRPTGYNDHFMYLNCGQQTIPNGL
;
A
#
# COMPACT_ATOMS: atom_id res chain seq x y z
N MET A 1 7.68 27.44 -35.99
CA MET A 1 6.39 27.10 -35.37
C MET A 1 6.43 25.64 -34.94
N GLY A 2 6.64 25.37 -33.66
CA GLY A 2 6.68 24.00 -33.11
C GLY A 2 6.21 24.07 -31.67
N ASN A 3 4.96 23.73 -31.41
CA ASN A 3 4.36 23.79 -30.10
C ASN A 3 4.71 22.51 -29.33
N SER A 4 5.72 22.57 -28.47
CA SER A 4 6.15 21.49 -27.56
C SER A 4 5.33 21.45 -26.26
N ARG A 5 4.04 21.78 -26.31
CA ARG A 5 3.15 21.79 -25.13
C ARG A 5 2.20 20.59 -25.12
N SER A 6 2.72 19.37 -25.19
CA SER A 6 1.90 18.15 -25.14
C SER A 6 2.54 17.06 -24.30
N ARG A 7 3.02 17.39 -23.09
CA ARG A 7 3.51 16.38 -22.13
C ARG A 7 3.28 16.66 -20.64
N ALA A 8 2.59 17.75 -20.27
CA ALA A 8 2.44 18.14 -18.85
C ALA A 8 1.00 18.49 -18.43
N GLU A 9 0.01 17.99 -19.15
CA GLU A 9 -1.39 17.95 -18.67
C GLU A 9 -1.78 16.48 -18.50
N GLN A 10 -1.11 15.80 -17.57
CA GLN A 10 -1.53 14.48 -17.10
C GLN A 10 -2.86 14.67 -16.38
N ARG A 11 -3.96 14.58 -17.14
CA ARG A 11 -5.28 14.37 -16.58
C ARG A 11 -5.18 13.09 -15.74
N CYS A 12 -5.25 13.23 -14.42
CA CYS A 12 -5.21 12.12 -13.47
C CYS A 12 -6.56 11.38 -13.57
N HIS A 13 -6.73 10.67 -14.68
CA HIS A 13 -7.88 9.80 -14.90
C HIS A 13 -7.65 8.54 -14.08
N SER A 14 -8.64 8.19 -13.25
CA SER A 14 -8.73 6.91 -12.57
C SER A 14 -8.40 5.77 -13.52
N GLN A 15 -7.54 4.84 -13.09
CA GLN A 15 -7.17 3.63 -13.85
C GLN A 15 -8.25 2.53 -13.70
N PHE A 16 -9.36 2.83 -13.02
CA PHE A 16 -10.45 1.90 -12.79
C PHE A 16 -11.32 1.71 -14.04
N LEU A 17 -11.74 0.47 -14.29
CA LEU A 17 -12.80 0.16 -15.24
C LEU A 17 -14.14 0.69 -14.71
N PRO A 18 -15.17 0.87 -15.55
CA PRO A 18 -16.46 1.41 -15.11
C PRO A 18 -17.09 0.66 -13.93
N GLY A 19 -16.99 -0.67 -13.88
CA GLY A 19 -17.48 -1.48 -12.76
C GLY A 19 -16.70 -1.25 -11.47
N GLU A 20 -15.37 -1.21 -11.55
CA GLU A 20 -14.49 -0.92 -10.41
C GLU A 20 -14.71 0.50 -9.87
N GLN A 21 -14.92 1.46 -10.78
CA GLN A 21 -15.22 2.85 -10.42
C GLN A 21 -16.56 2.95 -9.67
N ALA A 22 -17.58 2.19 -10.09
CA ALA A 22 -18.85 2.13 -9.39
C ALA A 22 -18.72 1.55 -7.97
N GLU A 23 -17.86 0.55 -7.76
CA GLU A 23 -17.55 0.01 -6.42
C GLU A 23 -16.83 1.04 -5.55
N VAL A 24 -15.85 1.77 -6.11
CA VAL A 24 -15.14 2.86 -5.43
C VAL A 24 -16.12 3.98 -5.04
N ASP A 25 -17.02 4.38 -5.93
CA ASP A 25 -18.02 5.41 -5.66
C ASP A 25 -19.03 4.95 -4.60
N ALA A 26 -19.47 3.68 -4.63
CA ALA A 26 -20.37 3.11 -3.62
C ALA A 26 -19.72 3.04 -2.21
N LEU A 27 -18.43 2.70 -2.16
CA LEU A 27 -17.66 2.73 -0.91
C LEU A 27 -17.57 4.16 -0.35
N LEU A 28 -17.31 5.14 -1.22
CA LEU A 28 -17.26 6.55 -0.84
C LEU A 28 -18.61 7.06 -0.33
N ASP A 29 -19.71 6.69 -1.00
CA ASP A 29 -21.06 7.05 -0.57
C ASP A 29 -21.33 6.50 0.83
N THR A 30 -20.92 5.25 1.10
CA THR A 30 -21.06 4.68 2.45
C THR A 30 -20.23 5.42 3.49
N LEU A 31 -19.00 5.82 3.16
CA LEU A 31 -18.13 6.58 4.06
C LEU A 31 -18.63 8.01 4.32
N SER A 32 -19.37 8.59 3.37
CA SER A 32 -19.85 9.98 3.46
C SER A 32 -21.14 10.10 4.29
N LEU A 33 -21.98 9.05 4.35
CA LEU A 33 -23.25 9.05 5.07
C LEU A 33 -23.13 9.33 6.58
N ASP A 34 -21.98 9.01 7.19
CA ASP A 34 -21.72 9.21 8.62
C ASP A 34 -21.56 10.70 9.01
N THR A 35 -21.56 11.62 8.04
CA THR A 35 -21.31 13.05 8.27
C THR A 35 -22.57 13.94 8.34
N GLY A 36 -23.78 13.37 8.27
CA GLY A 36 -25.03 14.13 8.41
C GLY A 36 -25.24 15.21 7.35
N SER A 37 -24.60 15.08 6.19
CA SER A 37 -24.58 16.11 5.15
C SER A 37 -25.82 16.10 4.26
N SER A 38 -26.46 17.27 4.13
CA SER A 38 -27.45 17.60 3.10
C SER A 38 -26.85 17.47 1.69
N GLU A 39 -27.67 17.14 0.69
CA GLU A 39 -27.32 16.82 -0.72
C GLU A 39 -26.41 17.84 -1.44
N ALA A 40 -26.20 19.03 -0.87
CA ALA A 40 -25.41 20.12 -1.45
C ALA A 40 -23.92 20.16 -1.04
N SER A 41 -23.44 19.27 -0.16
CA SER A 41 -22.02 19.27 0.27
C SER A 41 -21.11 18.43 -0.64
N PRO A 42 -19.85 18.85 -0.90
CA PRO A 42 -18.90 18.02 -1.65
C PRO A 42 -18.68 16.67 -0.96
N ARG A 43 -18.80 15.56 -1.71
CA ARG A 43 -18.58 14.19 -1.21
C ARG A 43 -17.19 14.08 -0.56
N SER A 44 -17.19 13.86 0.76
CA SER A 44 -15.97 13.71 1.57
C SER A 44 -16.27 12.94 2.85
N PHE A 45 -15.23 12.35 3.44
CA PHE A 45 -15.35 11.60 4.70
C PHE A 45 -14.23 11.95 5.68
N SER A 46 -14.49 11.70 6.97
CA SER A 46 -13.57 11.94 8.08
C SER A 46 -12.78 10.67 8.46
N LEU A 47 -11.70 10.84 9.23
CA LEU A 47 -10.96 9.72 9.80
C LEU A 47 -11.87 8.83 10.66
N GLN A 48 -12.85 9.43 11.36
CA GLN A 48 -13.78 8.67 12.19
C GLN A 48 -14.69 7.78 11.35
N ALA A 49 -15.23 8.29 10.24
CA ALA A 49 -16.04 7.50 9.31
C ALA A 49 -15.24 6.33 8.73
N LEU A 50 -13.96 6.56 8.38
CA LEU A 50 -13.07 5.50 7.91
C LEU A 50 -12.78 4.44 8.99
N LYS A 51 -12.51 4.86 10.24
CA LYS A 51 -12.33 3.97 11.39
C LYS A 51 -13.58 3.13 11.67
N ASN A 52 -14.76 3.76 11.67
CA ASN A 52 -16.05 3.09 11.88
C ASN A 52 -16.30 2.02 10.81
N ARG A 53 -15.98 2.32 9.55
CA ARG A 53 -16.13 1.37 8.44
C ARG A 53 -15.15 0.20 8.51
N ILE A 54 -13.89 0.46 8.84
CA ILE A 54 -12.85 -0.57 8.90
C ILE A 54 -13.02 -1.47 10.13
N GLY A 55 -13.44 -0.90 11.26
CA GLY A 55 -13.52 -1.60 12.54
C GLY A 55 -12.18 -2.25 12.90
N GLU A 56 -12.23 -3.53 13.27
CA GLU A 56 -11.06 -4.30 13.69
C GLU A 56 -10.32 -4.98 12.52
N ALA A 57 -10.69 -4.70 11.26
CA ALA A 57 -10.08 -5.35 10.10
C ALA A 57 -8.65 -4.88 9.81
N LEU A 58 -8.25 -3.70 10.32
CA LEU A 58 -6.90 -3.16 10.19
C LEU A 58 -6.41 -2.52 11.51
N PRO A 59 -5.09 -2.54 11.77
CA PRO A 59 -4.52 -1.82 12.91
C PRO A 59 -4.78 -0.29 12.81
N PRO A 60 -5.07 0.41 13.93
CA PRO A 60 -5.37 1.85 13.94
C PRO A 60 -4.29 2.74 13.30
N GLU A 61 -3.03 2.36 13.43
CA GLU A 61 -1.90 3.07 12.83
C GLU A 61 -1.97 3.05 11.29
N MET A 62 -2.30 1.89 10.70
CA MET A 62 -2.43 1.78 9.24
C MET A 62 -3.65 2.54 8.72
N VAL A 63 -4.76 2.53 9.47
CA VAL A 63 -5.95 3.34 9.13
C VAL A 63 -5.62 4.83 9.09
N SER A 64 -4.91 5.32 10.12
CA SER A 64 -4.48 6.73 10.20
C SER A 64 -3.53 7.08 9.05
N ARG A 65 -2.54 6.22 8.75
CA ARG A 65 -1.62 6.42 7.62
C ARG A 65 -2.31 6.47 6.27
N LEU A 66 -3.26 5.57 6.02
CA LEU A 66 -4.04 5.56 4.78
C LEU A 66 -4.84 6.86 4.64
N TYR A 67 -5.56 7.25 5.70
CA TYR A 67 -6.34 8.49 5.72
C TYR A 67 -5.47 9.72 5.44
N ASP A 68 -4.38 9.86 6.19
CA ASP A 68 -3.44 10.96 6.06
C ASP A 68 -2.83 11.01 4.66
N GLY A 69 -2.42 9.85 4.14
CA GLY A 69 -1.89 9.71 2.78
C GLY A 69 -2.88 10.19 1.72
N MET A 70 -4.14 9.79 1.83
CA MET A 70 -5.22 10.22 0.95
C MET A 70 -5.48 11.73 1.06
N GLN A 71 -5.55 12.26 2.27
CA GLN A 71 -5.81 13.68 2.53
C GLN A 71 -4.69 14.58 1.98
N ARG A 72 -3.45 14.08 1.92
CA ARG A 72 -2.28 14.79 1.39
C ARG A 72 -2.18 14.74 -0.14
N VAL A 73 -3.02 13.99 -0.84
CA VAL A 73 -3.05 14.00 -2.31
C VAL A 73 -3.55 15.36 -2.80
N GLN A 74 -2.84 15.92 -3.78
CA GLN A 74 -3.21 17.18 -4.43
C GLN A 74 -3.83 16.83 -5.79
N PRO A 75 -5.13 17.05 -6.00
CA PRO A 75 -5.76 16.85 -7.30
C PRO A 75 -5.21 17.86 -8.32
N PRO A 76 -5.09 17.49 -9.60
CA PRO A 76 -4.57 18.37 -10.64
C PRO A 76 -5.43 19.63 -10.76
N GLY A 77 -4.78 20.80 -10.76
CA GLY A 77 -5.44 22.09 -11.00
C GLY A 77 -6.07 22.77 -9.78
N ARG A 78 -5.87 22.26 -8.55
CA ARG A 78 -6.31 22.94 -7.31
C ARG A 78 -5.14 23.23 -6.37
N ALA A 79 -5.02 24.48 -5.92
CA ALA A 79 -4.14 24.82 -4.81
C ALA A 79 -4.59 24.09 -3.53
N GLN A 80 -3.65 23.66 -2.68
CA GLN A 80 -3.95 23.03 -1.38
C GLN A 80 -4.92 23.91 -0.59
N ARG A 81 -6.20 23.54 -0.57
CA ARG A 81 -7.14 24.02 0.44
C ARG A 81 -7.08 23.01 1.57
N PRO A 82 -6.83 23.42 2.82
CA PRO A 82 -6.93 22.52 3.97
C PRO A 82 -8.37 21.97 4.03
N SER A 83 -8.58 20.74 3.56
CA SER A 83 -9.87 20.06 3.65
C SER A 83 -9.96 19.36 5.01
N LYS A 84 -11.11 19.49 5.68
CA LYS A 84 -11.37 18.78 6.94
C LYS A 84 -11.50 17.27 6.78
N GLY A 85 -11.55 16.78 5.54
CA GLY A 85 -11.76 15.37 5.18
C GLY A 85 -11.06 14.99 3.88
N VAL A 86 -11.17 13.72 3.51
CA VAL A 86 -10.72 13.20 2.21
C VAL A 86 -11.84 13.41 1.19
N SER A 87 -11.56 14.12 0.11
CA SER A 87 -12.54 14.35 -0.98
C SER A 87 -12.65 13.15 -1.92
N GLN A 88 -13.73 13.08 -2.71
CA GLN A 88 -13.90 12.07 -3.77
C GLN A 88 -12.69 11.97 -4.70
N GLU A 89 -12.17 13.10 -5.19
CA GLU A 89 -11.01 13.13 -6.09
C GLU A 89 -9.77 12.55 -5.41
N GLN A 90 -9.50 12.94 -4.16
CA GLN A 90 -8.38 12.42 -3.39
C GLN A 90 -8.52 10.91 -3.14
N PHE A 91 -9.72 10.46 -2.79
CA PHE A 91 -10.01 9.04 -2.55
C PHE A 91 -9.77 8.21 -3.81
N THR A 92 -10.38 8.58 -4.93
CA THR A 92 -10.29 7.86 -6.20
C THR A 92 -8.85 7.81 -6.72
N VAL A 93 -8.14 8.95 -6.72
CA VAL A 93 -6.73 9.01 -7.17
C VAL A 93 -5.85 8.14 -6.27
N SER A 94 -6.03 8.21 -4.95
CA SER A 94 -5.24 7.42 -4.01
C SER A 94 -5.43 5.93 -4.21
N LEU A 95 -6.67 5.46 -4.32
CA LEU A 95 -6.96 4.05 -4.57
C LEU A 95 -6.44 3.60 -5.93
N SER A 96 -6.58 4.42 -6.97
CA SER A 96 -6.04 4.13 -8.30
C SER A 96 -4.52 3.92 -8.24
N HIS A 97 -3.78 4.83 -7.59
CA HIS A 97 -2.33 4.72 -7.46
C HIS A 97 -1.91 3.51 -6.61
N LEU A 98 -2.56 3.29 -5.46
CA LEU A 98 -2.19 2.21 -4.55
C LEU A 98 -2.49 0.82 -5.16
N LEU A 99 -3.66 0.65 -5.78
CA LEU A 99 -4.11 -0.65 -6.30
C LEU A 99 -3.56 -0.93 -7.69
N LYS A 100 -3.64 0.03 -8.62
CA LYS A 100 -3.34 -0.18 -10.05
C LYS A 100 -2.11 0.54 -10.56
N GLY A 101 -1.59 1.52 -9.81
CA GLY A 101 -0.57 2.42 -10.32
C GLY A 101 0.78 1.79 -10.69
N SER A 102 1.72 2.61 -11.15
CA SER A 102 3.11 2.25 -11.38
C SER A 102 3.93 2.24 -10.07
N SER A 103 5.22 1.93 -10.14
CA SER A 103 6.15 2.13 -9.02
C SER A 103 6.24 3.60 -8.61
N GLU A 104 6.21 4.52 -9.59
CA GLU A 104 6.23 5.97 -9.37
C GLU A 104 4.96 6.43 -8.63
N GLU A 105 3.78 5.99 -9.08
CA GLU A 105 2.51 6.38 -8.46
C GLU A 105 2.39 5.81 -7.04
N ARG A 106 2.86 4.58 -6.82
CA ARG A 106 2.89 3.97 -5.47
C ARG A 106 3.91 4.63 -4.56
N SER A 107 5.10 4.97 -5.04
CA SER A 107 6.13 5.62 -4.22
C SER A 107 5.66 6.98 -3.71
N LEU A 108 4.95 7.74 -4.55
CA LEU A 108 4.30 9.00 -4.17
C LEU A 108 3.28 8.79 -3.05
N MET A 109 2.45 7.75 -3.13
CA MET A 109 1.48 7.46 -2.07
C MET A 109 2.15 7.01 -0.77
N ILE A 110 3.17 6.16 -0.84
CA ILE A 110 3.94 5.72 0.33
C ILE A 110 4.55 6.92 1.05
N LEU A 111 5.20 7.84 0.31
CA LEU A 111 5.77 9.05 0.89
C LEU A 111 4.71 9.92 1.59
N LYS A 112 3.54 10.08 0.98
CA LYS A 112 2.40 10.79 1.59
C LYS A 112 1.87 10.09 2.84
N MET A 113 1.92 8.76 2.93
CA MET A 113 1.54 8.01 4.14
C MET A 113 2.59 8.09 5.25
N ILE A 114 3.84 8.41 4.92
CA ILE A 114 4.95 8.53 5.88
C ILE A 114 5.04 9.94 6.46
N SER A 115 5.06 10.97 5.60
CA SER A 115 5.35 12.34 5.99
C SER A 115 4.31 13.33 5.47
N ALA A 116 4.05 14.37 6.26
CA ALA A 116 3.25 15.52 5.85
C ALA A 116 4.07 16.55 5.04
N ASN A 117 5.39 16.53 5.18
CA ASN A 117 6.28 17.46 4.52
C ASN A 117 6.56 16.99 3.10
N GLU A 118 6.62 17.93 2.16
CA GLU A 118 7.15 17.63 0.84
C GLU A 118 8.66 17.45 0.93
N GLY A 119 9.16 16.34 0.37
CA GLY A 119 10.60 16.05 0.30
C GLY A 119 10.96 14.62 0.71
N PRO A 120 12.27 14.34 0.83
CA PRO A 120 12.78 13.06 1.27
C PRO A 120 12.35 12.72 2.70
N VAL A 121 12.10 11.44 2.97
CA VAL A 121 11.80 10.92 4.31
C VAL A 121 13.04 10.27 4.90
N LYS A 122 13.15 10.19 6.23
CA LYS A 122 14.26 9.45 6.82
C LYS A 122 14.06 7.95 6.64
N ALA A 123 15.13 7.23 6.42
CA ALA A 123 15.15 5.77 6.32
C ALA A 123 14.47 5.06 7.52
N ARG A 124 14.63 5.57 8.74
CA ARG A 124 13.89 5.08 9.92
C ARG A 124 12.37 5.19 9.83
N GLU A 125 11.85 6.22 9.16
CA GLU A 125 10.41 6.42 8.96
C GLU A 125 9.88 5.44 7.91
N LEU A 126 10.66 5.20 6.86
CA LEU A 126 10.38 4.19 5.83
C LEU A 126 10.46 2.76 6.40
N GLN A 127 11.41 2.49 7.30
CA GLN A 127 11.47 1.25 8.05
C GLN A 127 10.21 1.05 8.88
N LYS A 128 9.81 2.06 9.65
CA LYS A 128 8.62 2.00 10.49
C LYS A 128 7.36 1.76 9.66
N PHE A 129 7.22 2.44 8.52
CA PHE A 129 6.14 2.19 7.57
C PHE A 129 6.12 0.74 7.07
N THR A 130 7.29 0.19 6.74
CA THR A 130 7.39 -1.19 6.24
C THR A 130 7.01 -2.21 7.31
N GLU A 131 7.43 -1.99 8.56
CA GLU A 131 7.01 -2.81 9.71
C GLU A 131 5.50 -2.73 9.92
N ASP A 132 4.93 -1.53 9.89
CA ASP A 132 3.48 -1.33 10.03
C ASP A 132 2.70 -2.00 8.88
N LEU A 133 3.24 -1.96 7.65
CA LEU A 133 2.66 -2.62 6.48
C LEU A 133 2.65 -4.15 6.63
N VAL A 134 3.80 -4.74 6.99
CA VAL A 134 3.91 -6.18 7.21
C VAL A 134 3.02 -6.63 8.37
N GLY A 135 3.02 -5.89 9.49
CA GLY A 135 2.16 -6.18 10.63
C GLY A 135 0.67 -6.07 10.28
N SER A 136 0.31 -5.14 9.39
CA SER A 136 -1.08 -5.02 8.90
C SER A 136 -1.49 -6.19 8.03
N VAL A 137 -0.59 -6.73 7.20
CA VAL A 137 -0.88 -7.95 6.42
C VAL A 137 -1.10 -9.14 7.35
N GLU A 138 -0.24 -9.34 8.34
CA GLU A 138 -0.43 -10.40 9.35
C GLU A 138 -1.78 -10.22 10.07
N HIS A 139 -2.12 -9.00 10.48
CA HIS A 139 -3.40 -8.67 11.11
C HIS A 139 -4.60 -8.99 10.22
N VAL A 140 -4.58 -8.58 8.95
CA VAL A 140 -5.68 -8.83 7.99
C VAL A 140 -5.87 -10.32 7.78
N LEU A 141 -4.80 -11.08 7.59
CA LEU A 141 -4.87 -12.53 7.38
C LEU A 141 -5.38 -13.25 8.64
N ALA A 142 -4.99 -12.79 9.83
CA ALA A 142 -5.51 -13.30 11.10
C ALA A 142 -7.00 -12.99 11.25
N HIS A 143 -7.42 -11.75 10.97
CA HIS A 143 -8.81 -11.30 11.04
C HIS A 143 -9.71 -12.09 10.10
N ARG A 144 -9.21 -12.45 8.91
CA ARG A 144 -9.91 -13.28 7.92
C ARG A 144 -9.85 -14.79 8.19
N GLN A 145 -9.16 -15.21 9.24
CA GLN A 145 -8.96 -16.62 9.57
C GLN A 145 -8.20 -17.42 8.48
N GLU A 146 -7.35 -16.75 7.70
CA GLU A 146 -6.53 -17.36 6.65
C GLU A 146 -5.24 -17.99 7.19
N LEU A 147 -4.84 -17.63 8.41
CA LEU A 147 -3.63 -18.14 9.08
C LEU A 147 -3.86 -19.51 9.76
N LYS A 148 -4.56 -20.44 9.10
CA LYS A 148 -4.91 -21.75 9.68
C LYS A 148 -3.67 -22.55 10.09
N GLY A 149 -3.42 -22.62 11.41
CA GLY A 149 -2.29 -23.37 11.99
C GLY A 149 -1.00 -22.57 12.16
N TRP A 150 -0.98 -21.28 11.82
CA TRP A 150 0.20 -20.43 12.00
C TRP A 150 0.23 -19.83 13.42
N THR A 151 0.38 -20.66 14.44
CA THR A 151 0.60 -20.19 15.83
C THR A 151 2.10 -20.04 16.10
N GLY A 152 2.65 -18.85 15.85
CA GLY A 152 4.07 -18.58 16.08
C GLY A 152 4.41 -18.44 17.57
N LYS A 153 5.22 -19.36 18.11
CA LYS A 153 5.86 -19.18 19.43
C LYS A 153 6.92 -18.06 19.33
N LYS A 154 6.86 -17.06 20.22
CA LYS A 154 7.90 -16.03 20.37
C LYS A 154 9.06 -16.59 21.18
N ALA A 155 10.27 -16.57 20.62
CA ALA A 155 11.50 -16.73 21.39
C ALA A 155 11.92 -15.34 21.93
N PRO A 156 12.32 -15.20 23.21
CA PRO A 156 12.83 -13.93 23.74
C PRO A 156 14.14 -13.53 23.05
N GLY A 157 14.28 -12.27 22.66
CA GLY A 157 15.55 -11.68 22.19
C GLY A 157 15.79 -11.67 20.68
N THR A 158 14.95 -12.34 19.87
CA THR A 158 15.01 -12.27 18.39
C THR A 158 14.08 -11.17 17.85
N PRO A 159 14.44 -10.49 16.74
CA PRO A 159 13.53 -9.60 16.04
C PRO A 159 12.19 -10.28 15.78
N THR A 160 11.09 -9.54 15.89
CA THR A 160 9.78 -10.11 15.57
C THR A 160 9.76 -10.53 14.10
N ARG A 161 8.89 -11.48 13.73
CA ARG A 161 8.76 -11.92 12.32
C ARG A 161 8.44 -10.74 11.39
N VAL A 162 7.63 -9.80 11.88
CA VAL A 162 7.33 -8.53 11.23
C VAL A 162 8.60 -7.73 10.96
N GLN A 163 9.44 -7.54 11.97
CA GLN A 163 10.71 -6.81 11.84
C GLN A 163 11.68 -7.51 10.90
N ALA A 164 11.80 -8.84 10.98
CA ALA A 164 12.68 -9.61 10.11
C ALA A 164 12.25 -9.52 8.64
N LEU A 165 10.95 -9.67 8.36
CA LEU A 165 10.42 -9.54 7.01
C LEU A 165 10.52 -8.10 6.50
N ALA A 166 10.22 -7.10 7.34
CA ALA A 166 10.40 -5.69 6.96
C ALA A 166 11.87 -5.37 6.63
N ALA A 167 12.81 -5.85 7.45
CA ALA A 167 14.24 -5.70 7.17
C ALA A 167 14.65 -6.37 5.87
N HIS A 168 14.09 -7.55 5.55
CA HIS A 168 14.33 -8.23 4.28
C HIS A 168 13.77 -7.46 3.07
N LEU A 169 12.57 -6.89 3.17
CA LEU A 169 12.04 -6.04 2.10
C LEU A 169 12.91 -4.81 1.87
N LEU A 170 13.44 -4.22 2.95
CA LEU A 170 14.29 -3.03 2.88
C LEU A 170 15.71 -3.33 2.40
N SER A 171 16.23 -4.55 2.60
CA SER A 171 17.59 -4.91 2.16
C SER A 171 17.80 -4.88 0.64
N GLU A 172 16.69 -4.94 -0.11
CA GLU A 172 16.69 -4.84 -1.58
C GLU A 172 16.66 -3.39 -2.08
N MET A 173 16.60 -2.41 -1.19
CA MET A 173 16.72 -0.99 -1.53
C MET A 173 18.15 -0.66 -1.96
N LYS A 174 18.28 0.22 -2.94
CA LYS A 174 19.55 0.83 -3.32
C LYS A 174 19.57 2.27 -2.85
N LEU A 175 20.58 2.61 -2.06
CA LEU A 175 20.82 3.99 -1.64
C LEU A 175 21.41 4.80 -2.80
N PRO A 176 21.37 6.15 -2.74
CA PRO A 176 21.88 7.01 -3.81
C PRO A 176 23.36 6.78 -4.18
N ASP A 177 24.15 6.28 -3.23
CA ASP A 177 25.55 5.90 -3.43
C ASP A 177 25.74 4.49 -4.02
N GLY A 178 24.64 3.80 -4.35
CA GLY A 178 24.61 2.44 -4.87
C GLY A 178 24.79 1.36 -3.80
N SER A 179 25.00 1.73 -2.54
CA SER A 179 25.13 0.79 -1.44
C SER A 179 23.78 0.21 -1.02
N ARG A 180 23.82 -0.93 -0.32
CA ARG A 180 22.64 -1.52 0.30
C ARG A 180 22.52 -1.02 1.75
N PRO A 181 21.31 -0.93 2.31
CA PRO A 181 21.13 -0.56 3.70
C PRO A 181 21.74 -1.65 4.61
N LEU A 182 22.92 -1.36 5.16
CA LEU A 182 23.68 -2.24 6.04
C LEU A 182 23.85 -1.58 7.41
N GLY A 183 23.68 -2.36 8.49
CA GLY A 183 23.86 -1.86 9.87
C GLY A 183 22.84 -0.80 10.31
N PRO A 184 23.08 -0.09 11.42
CA PRO A 184 22.14 0.93 11.93
C PRO A 184 22.34 2.33 11.33
N HIS A 185 23.49 2.61 10.70
CA HIS A 185 23.83 3.94 10.20
C HIS A 185 22.94 4.37 9.03
N TRP A 186 22.42 3.43 8.24
CA TRP A 186 21.60 3.80 7.10
C TRP A 186 20.25 4.42 7.49
N LEU A 187 19.79 4.22 8.73
CA LEU A 187 18.53 4.73 9.26
C LEU A 187 18.45 6.27 9.31
N ASP A 188 19.60 6.94 9.20
CA ASP A 188 19.71 8.40 9.15
C ASP A 188 19.79 8.96 7.73
N HIS A 189 19.88 8.11 6.69
CA HIS A 189 19.83 8.57 5.32
C HIS A 189 18.45 9.09 4.93
N ALA A 190 18.46 10.04 3.98
CA ALA A 190 17.25 10.55 3.33
C ALA A 190 16.88 9.64 2.14
N CYS A 191 15.65 9.15 2.13
CA CYS A 191 15.06 8.40 1.04
C CYS A 191 14.16 9.35 0.24
N ASP A 192 14.63 9.74 -0.95
CA ASP A 192 13.85 10.55 -1.87
C ASP A 192 12.86 9.70 -2.69
N ARG A 193 12.07 10.36 -3.55
CA ARG A 193 11.08 9.68 -4.39
C ARG A 193 11.71 8.63 -5.31
N ALA A 194 12.84 8.94 -5.93
CA ALA A 194 13.52 8.02 -6.84
C ALA A 194 13.99 6.75 -6.10
N THR A 195 14.51 6.91 -4.89
CA THR A 195 14.92 5.81 -4.01
C THR A 195 13.74 4.90 -3.65
N VAL A 196 12.61 5.49 -3.24
CA VAL A 196 11.41 4.73 -2.88
C VAL A 196 10.78 4.08 -4.12
N GLU A 197 10.78 4.75 -5.26
CA GLU A 197 10.30 4.20 -6.54
C GLU A 197 11.11 2.99 -6.99
N ASP A 198 12.45 3.09 -7.02
CA ASP A 198 13.33 1.98 -7.38
C ASP A 198 13.13 0.79 -6.43
N TRP A 199 12.96 1.06 -5.13
CA TRP A 199 12.64 0.03 -4.14
C TRP A 199 11.30 -0.67 -4.42
N VAL A 200 10.21 0.10 -4.61
CA VAL A 200 8.88 -0.46 -4.92
C VAL A 200 8.91 -1.26 -6.22
N PHE A 201 9.67 -0.81 -7.21
CA PHE A 201 9.86 -1.50 -8.47
C PHE A 201 10.59 -2.86 -8.28
N ARG A 202 11.65 -2.88 -7.48
CA ARG A 202 12.45 -4.09 -7.20
C ARG A 202 11.73 -5.09 -6.31
N VAL A 203 10.89 -4.61 -5.40
CA VAL A 203 10.26 -5.42 -4.35
C VAL A 203 8.75 -5.47 -4.58
N PRO A 204 8.26 -6.32 -5.51
CA PRO A 204 6.84 -6.40 -5.85
C PRO A 204 5.95 -6.80 -4.67
N HIS A 205 6.52 -7.44 -3.65
CA HIS A 205 5.84 -7.77 -2.40
C HIS A 205 5.25 -6.53 -1.69
N VAL A 206 5.90 -5.37 -1.79
CA VAL A 206 5.37 -4.12 -1.21
C VAL A 206 4.03 -3.75 -1.84
N ALA A 207 3.94 -3.84 -3.17
CA ALA A 207 2.68 -3.59 -3.90
C ALA A 207 1.61 -4.64 -3.55
N THR A 208 1.99 -5.91 -3.40
CA THR A 208 1.08 -6.99 -2.97
C THR A 208 0.56 -6.73 -1.55
N PHE A 209 1.41 -6.32 -0.63
CA PHE A 209 1.02 -6.05 0.77
C PHE A 209 0.11 -4.84 0.88
N LEU A 210 0.38 -3.76 0.12
CA LEU A 210 -0.54 -2.62 0.01
C LEU A 210 -1.92 -3.06 -0.49
N ARG A 211 -1.98 -3.94 -1.49
CA ARG A 211 -3.24 -4.50 -1.99
C ARG A 211 -3.98 -5.30 -0.92
N VAL A 212 -3.30 -6.20 -0.20
CA VAL A 212 -3.91 -7.00 0.89
C VAL A 212 -4.49 -6.09 1.98
N VAL A 213 -3.80 -5.01 2.34
CA VAL A 213 -4.25 -4.04 3.34
C VAL A 213 -5.46 -3.24 2.86
N ILE A 214 -5.50 -2.83 1.59
CA ILE A 214 -6.55 -1.94 1.07
C ILE A 214 -7.81 -2.72 0.65
N HIS A 215 -7.65 -3.91 0.05
CA HIS A 215 -8.80 -4.73 -0.28
C HIS A 215 -9.47 -5.19 1.01
N GLN A 216 -10.72 -4.82 1.22
CA GLN A 216 -11.48 -5.19 2.43
C GLN A 216 -12.28 -6.49 2.31
N GLY A 217 -12.44 -7.07 1.12
CA GLY A 217 -13.42 -8.15 0.94
C GLY A 217 -12.87 -9.57 0.92
N ASP A 218 -13.81 -10.48 1.17
CA ASP A 218 -13.77 -11.90 0.87
C ASP A 218 -13.96 -12.14 -0.65
N GLU A 219 -14.22 -13.39 -1.05
CA GLU A 219 -14.41 -13.86 -2.43
C GLU A 219 -15.42 -13.05 -3.27
N ARG A 220 -16.13 -12.07 -2.68
CA ARG A 220 -17.16 -11.24 -3.32
C ARG A 220 -16.74 -9.79 -3.60
N CYS A 221 -15.62 -9.29 -3.09
CA CYS A 221 -15.08 -7.99 -3.55
C CYS A 221 -14.15 -8.22 -4.74
N PHE A 222 -14.71 -8.13 -5.94
CA PHE A 222 -14.01 -8.30 -7.21
C PHE A 222 -13.27 -7.03 -7.65
N LEU A 223 -12.68 -6.28 -6.72
CA LEU A 223 -11.97 -5.07 -7.13
C LEU A 223 -10.71 -5.42 -7.94
N PHE A 224 -10.04 -6.57 -7.66
CA PHE A 224 -9.14 -7.30 -8.58
C PHE A 224 -8.97 -8.76 -8.12
N SER A 225 -9.40 -9.75 -8.91
CA SER A 225 -8.82 -11.09 -8.81
C SER A 225 -7.38 -11.00 -9.30
N VAL A 226 -6.42 -10.75 -8.42
CA VAL A 226 -5.00 -10.90 -8.76
C VAL A 226 -4.73 -12.39 -8.78
N SER A 227 -4.81 -12.99 -9.96
CA SER A 227 -4.02 -14.20 -10.21
C SER A 227 -2.55 -13.83 -9.96
N PRO A 228 -1.85 -14.47 -9.01
CA PRO A 228 -2.22 -15.73 -8.37
C PRO A 228 -3.00 -15.57 -7.07
N SER A 229 -4.02 -16.42 -6.89
CA SER A 229 -4.59 -16.74 -5.59
C SER A 229 -3.45 -17.17 -4.66
N MET A 230 -3.19 -16.40 -3.60
CA MET A 230 -2.20 -16.74 -2.61
C MET A 230 -2.79 -17.80 -1.69
N ALA A 231 -2.57 -19.07 -2.03
CA ALA A 231 -2.86 -20.18 -1.16
C ALA A 231 -1.60 -20.51 -0.34
N VAL A 232 -1.74 -20.57 0.98
CA VAL A 232 -0.67 -21.01 1.87
C VAL A 232 -0.62 -22.54 1.84
N TYR A 233 0.39 -23.09 1.18
CA TYR A 233 0.62 -24.54 1.12
C TYR A 233 1.57 -24.96 2.24
N ARG A 234 1.28 -26.11 2.86
CA ARG A 234 2.17 -26.70 3.87
C ARG A 234 3.46 -27.16 3.19
N PRO A 235 4.65 -26.88 3.76
CA PRO A 235 5.86 -27.55 3.31
C PRO A 235 5.68 -29.05 3.52
N THR A 236 5.97 -29.85 2.51
CA THR A 236 5.82 -31.31 2.54
C THR A 236 6.80 -32.00 3.48
N GLY A 237 7.65 -31.25 4.18
CA GLY A 237 8.70 -31.77 5.06
C GLY A 237 9.87 -32.44 4.32
N TYR A 238 9.88 -32.40 2.98
CA TYR A 238 10.86 -33.08 2.14
C TYR A 238 12.00 -32.18 1.63
N ASN A 239 11.96 -30.87 1.88
CA ASN A 239 12.95 -29.95 1.34
C ASN A 239 13.20 -28.78 2.30
N ASP A 240 14.47 -28.57 2.69
CA ASP A 240 14.92 -27.45 3.53
C ASP A 240 15.19 -26.17 2.71
N HIS A 241 14.90 -26.20 1.41
CA HIS A 241 14.93 -25.02 0.54
C HIS A 241 13.52 -24.43 0.35
N PHE A 242 13.34 -23.18 0.80
CA PHE A 242 12.13 -22.40 0.59
C PHE A 242 11.95 -22.09 -0.91
N MET A 243 10.98 -22.74 -1.55
CA MET A 243 10.65 -22.49 -2.95
C MET A 243 9.27 -21.85 -3.05
N TYR A 244 9.17 -20.68 -3.70
CA TYR A 244 7.89 -20.05 -3.99
C TYR A 244 7.20 -20.79 -5.14
N LEU A 245 6.01 -21.35 -4.88
CA LEU A 245 5.17 -21.95 -5.92
C LEU A 245 4.31 -20.85 -6.56
N ASN A 246 4.65 -20.45 -7.78
CA ASN A 246 3.77 -19.63 -8.62
C ASN A 246 2.72 -20.54 -9.27
N CYS A 247 1.45 -20.39 -8.89
CA CYS A 247 0.35 -21.13 -9.49
C CYS A 247 -0.23 -20.33 -10.67
N GLY A 248 -0.19 -20.91 -11.88
CA GLY A 248 -0.79 -20.32 -13.09
C GLY A 248 0.19 -19.78 -14.15
N GLN A 249 1.50 -19.96 -13.98
CA GLN A 249 2.46 -19.85 -15.08
C GLN A 249 3.00 -21.23 -15.44
N GLN A 250 3.16 -21.47 -16.74
CA GLN A 250 3.89 -22.62 -17.26
C GLN A 250 5.31 -22.51 -16.69
N THR A 251 5.67 -23.43 -15.79
CA THR A 251 6.98 -23.48 -15.13
C THR A 251 8.09 -23.31 -16.16
N ILE A 252 9.02 -22.38 -15.95
CA ILE A 252 10.29 -22.42 -16.68
C ILE A 252 10.98 -23.72 -16.26
N PRO A 253 11.44 -24.55 -17.22
CA PRO A 253 12.14 -25.78 -16.88
C PRO A 253 13.43 -25.42 -16.15
N ASN A 254 13.61 -26.03 -14.97
CA ASN A 254 14.88 -26.02 -14.26
C ASN A 254 15.97 -26.63 -15.15
N GLY A 255 17.09 -25.93 -15.30
CA GLY A 255 18.37 -26.51 -15.71
C GLY A 255 18.53 -26.79 -17.21
N LEU A 256 19.01 -25.78 -17.93
CA LEU A 256 20.19 -25.90 -18.79
C LEU A 256 21.18 -24.80 -18.38
#